data_AF-A0A8T0VT14-F1
#
_entry.id   AF-A0A8T0VT14-F1
#
_cell.length_a   1.000
_cell.length_b   1.000
_cell.length_c   1.000
_cell.angle_alpha   90.00
_cell.angle_beta   90.00
_cell.angle_gamma   90.00
#
_symmetry.space_group_name_H-M   'P 1'
#
loop_
_entity.id
_entity.type
_entity.pdbx_description
1 polymer ?
#
loop_
_entity_poly.entity_id
_entity_poly.type
_entity_poly.pdbx_seq_one_letter_code
_entity_poly.pdbx_strand_id
1 'polypeptide(L)'
;MRAPAMLRCAAALALLLAVAAPAAGFYLPGVAPSDFAKGDPLQVKVNKLTSIKTQLPYTYYSLPFCKPATIVDSAENLGEVLRGDRIENSPYVFQMREPKMCQIVCKATIDEKAAKELKEKIEDEYRVNMILDNLPLVVPIARQDKNSFAYQGGYHVGAKGQYAGSKDEKYFIHNHLSFTVKYHRDDDSELSRIVGFEVHPYSVKHQFDDKWNGADTRLSTCDPHASKFVTNSDSPQEVEAGKEIIFTYDVRFEDSEIKWASRWDTYLLMTDDQIHWFSIVNSLMIVLFLSGMVAMIMLRTLYRDISRYNQLETQEEAQEETGWKLVHGDVFRPPTNSDLLCVYVGTGVQFFGMLLVTMIFAVLGFLSPSNRGGLMTAMLLVWVLMGLLAGYTSSRLYKMFKGSEWKKITLQTAFLFPGVAFVIFFILNALIWGEKSSGAVPFTTMFALVLLWFGISVPLVFVGSYLGFKKPAMEPPVKTNKIPRQIPEQAWYMNPIFTILIGGILPFGAVFIELFFILTSIWLHQFYYIFGFLFLVFVILIITCAEITIVLCYFQLCSEDYMWWWCLAYCTSGTCSSPPMPSLC
;
A
#
# COMPACT_ATOMS: atom_id res chain seq x y z
N MET A 1 -16.10 14.33 56.16
CA MET A 1 -16.75 13.40 55.21
C MET A 1 -15.99 13.43 53.90
N ARG A 2 -15.27 12.34 53.56
CA ARG A 2 -14.54 12.24 52.29
C ARG A 2 -15.53 11.82 51.20
N ALA A 3 -15.73 12.65 50.19
CA ALA A 3 -16.57 12.30 49.03
C ALA A 3 -16.03 11.01 48.37
N PRO A 4 -16.91 10.11 47.88
CA PRO A 4 -16.51 8.83 47.29
C PRO A 4 -15.65 9.06 46.04
N ALA A 5 -14.62 8.23 45.86
CA ALA A 5 -13.65 8.34 44.78
C ALA A 5 -14.29 8.37 43.38
N MET A 6 -15.45 7.73 43.19
CA MET A 6 -16.23 7.82 41.95
C MET A 6 -16.64 9.24 41.59
N LEU A 7 -17.00 10.07 42.57
CA LEU A 7 -17.46 11.43 42.31
C LEU A 7 -16.31 12.33 41.84
N ARG A 8 -15.09 12.06 42.30
CA ARG A 8 -13.87 12.75 41.85
C ARG A 8 -13.45 12.31 40.44
N CYS A 9 -13.58 11.03 40.12
CA CYS A 9 -13.33 10.53 38.76
C CYS A 9 -14.38 11.06 37.78
N ALA A 10 -15.66 11.10 38.16
CA ALA A 10 -16.73 11.66 37.34
C ALA A 10 -16.54 13.16 37.12
N ALA A 11 -16.15 13.91 38.16
CA ALA A 11 -15.84 15.33 38.05
C ALA A 11 -14.60 15.59 37.18
N ALA A 12 -13.55 14.76 37.29
CA ALA A 12 -12.37 14.87 36.44
C ALA A 12 -12.67 14.54 34.96
N LEU A 13 -13.51 13.54 34.72
CA LEU A 13 -13.96 13.17 33.36
C LEU A 13 -14.85 14.27 32.76
N ALA A 14 -15.75 14.85 33.55
CA ALA A 14 -16.58 15.98 33.14
C ALA A 14 -15.75 17.25 32.87
N LEU A 15 -14.69 17.49 33.66
CA LEU A 15 -13.76 18.59 33.42
C LEU A 15 -12.92 18.37 32.15
N LEU A 16 -12.49 17.13 31.88
CA LEU A 16 -11.82 16.74 30.63
C LEU A 16 -12.72 16.91 29.40
N LEU A 17 -14.01 16.57 29.52
CA LEU A 17 -15.02 16.77 28.48
C LEU A 17 -15.39 18.26 28.30
N ALA A 18 -15.30 19.07 29.35
CA ALA A 18 -15.59 20.51 29.29
C ALA A 18 -14.39 21.35 28.77
N VAL A 19 -13.16 20.85 28.89
CA VAL A 19 -11.95 21.45 28.32
C VAL A 19 -11.76 21.07 26.83
N ALA A 20 -12.49 20.05 26.35
CA ALA A 20 -12.70 19.88 24.92
C ALA A 20 -13.60 21.03 24.44
N ALA A 21 -12.98 22.11 23.99
CA ALA A 21 -13.63 23.19 23.25
C ALA A 21 -14.55 22.61 22.15
N PRO A 22 -15.55 23.36 21.64
CA PRO A 22 -16.12 23.03 20.35
C PRO A 22 -14.98 23.22 19.35
N ALA A 23 -14.19 22.16 19.12
CA ALA A 23 -13.42 22.04 17.90
C ALA A 23 -14.46 22.23 16.81
N ALA A 24 -14.37 23.36 16.10
CA ALA A 24 -15.12 23.60 14.88
C ALA A 24 -15.14 22.28 14.12
N GLY A 25 -16.36 21.76 13.88
CA GLY A 25 -16.63 20.35 13.66
C GLY A 25 -15.47 19.66 12.97
N PHE A 26 -14.85 18.70 13.65
CA PHE A 26 -13.77 17.88 13.10
C PHE A 26 -14.32 17.24 11.83
N TYR A 27 -14.09 17.89 10.69
CA TYR A 27 -14.50 17.37 9.41
C TYR A 27 -13.66 16.12 9.21
N LEU A 28 -14.35 14.99 9.08
CA LEU A 28 -13.74 13.69 8.85
C LEU A 28 -12.76 13.78 7.66
N PRO A 29 -11.65 13.02 7.66
CA PRO A 29 -10.61 13.17 6.67
C PRO A 29 -11.17 12.91 5.26
N GLY A 30 -11.35 13.99 4.52
CA GLY A 30 -11.82 14.03 3.14
C GLY A 30 -11.33 15.32 2.51
N VAL A 31 -10.98 15.29 1.23
CA VAL A 31 -10.53 16.47 0.50
C VAL A 31 -11.71 17.43 0.37
N ALA A 32 -11.55 18.70 0.74
CA ALA A 32 -12.60 19.70 0.54
C ALA A 32 -12.73 20.07 -0.96
N PRO A 33 -13.95 20.28 -1.48
CA PRO A 33 -14.13 20.76 -2.85
C PRO A 33 -13.55 22.17 -2.99
N SER A 34 -12.83 22.38 -4.09
CA SER A 34 -12.37 23.68 -4.54
C SER A 34 -13.36 24.20 -5.59
N ASP A 35 -13.93 25.37 -5.33
CA ASP A 35 -14.84 26.03 -6.25
C ASP A 35 -14.07 27.11 -7.02
N PHE A 36 -14.18 27.09 -8.35
CA PHE A 36 -13.48 28.04 -9.23
C PHE A 36 -14.48 28.91 -10.00
N ALA A 37 -14.28 30.23 -9.94
CA ALA A 37 -14.95 31.19 -10.80
C ALA A 37 -14.30 31.25 -12.19
N LYS A 38 -14.94 31.96 -13.13
CA LYS A 38 -14.38 32.16 -14.48
C LYS A 38 -13.16 33.08 -14.39
N GLY A 39 -12.06 32.70 -15.02
CA GLY A 39 -10.80 33.45 -15.02
C GLY A 39 -9.87 33.16 -13.83
N ASP A 40 -10.32 32.35 -12.85
CA ASP A 40 -9.49 31.97 -11.71
C ASP A 40 -8.26 31.17 -12.18
N PRO A 41 -7.07 31.43 -11.61
CA PRO A 41 -5.85 30.72 -11.96
C PRO A 41 -5.89 29.29 -11.43
N LEU A 42 -5.74 28.32 -12.32
CA LEU A 42 -5.62 26.91 -11.97
C LEU A 42 -4.15 26.51 -11.88
N GLN A 43 -3.73 26.01 -10.72
CA GLN A 43 -2.35 25.60 -10.46
C GLN A 43 -2.13 24.17 -10.94
N VAL A 44 -1.46 24.02 -12.08
CA VAL A 44 -0.98 22.73 -12.55
C VAL A 44 0.34 22.41 -11.85
N LYS A 45 0.43 21.22 -11.26
CA LYS A 45 1.62 20.73 -10.57
C LYS A 45 2.22 19.57 -11.35
N VAL A 46 3.54 19.49 -11.40
CA VAL A 46 4.27 18.34 -11.98
C VAL A 46 4.64 17.37 -10.87
N ASN A 47 4.71 16.08 -11.19
CA ASN A 47 5.16 15.04 -10.28
C ASN A 47 6.30 14.22 -10.95
N LYS A 48 6.73 13.15 -10.30
CA LYS A 48 7.78 12.24 -10.76
C LYS A 48 7.49 11.59 -12.11
N LEU A 49 8.57 11.26 -12.81
CA LEU A 49 8.60 10.40 -13.98
C LEU A 49 8.56 8.94 -13.53
N THR A 50 7.71 8.12 -14.15
CA THR A 50 7.57 6.69 -13.85
C THR A 50 7.67 5.86 -15.12
N SER A 51 8.22 4.65 -15.03
CA SER A 51 8.35 3.72 -16.16
C SER A 51 7.86 2.34 -15.74
N ILE A 52 7.32 1.59 -16.69
CA ILE A 52 6.92 0.18 -16.49
C ILE A 52 8.14 -0.76 -16.64
N LYS A 53 9.17 -0.34 -17.38
CA LYS A 53 10.41 -1.10 -17.60
C LYS A 53 11.37 -0.99 -16.43
N THR A 54 11.54 0.21 -15.89
CA THR A 54 12.51 0.50 -14.82
C THR A 54 11.80 0.89 -13.53
N GLN A 55 12.24 0.34 -12.39
CA GLN A 55 11.62 0.58 -11.07
C GLN A 55 12.01 1.92 -10.42
N LEU A 56 12.92 2.70 -11.03
CA LEU A 56 13.41 3.96 -10.46
C LEU A 56 12.65 5.17 -11.02
N PRO A 57 11.90 5.91 -10.17
CA PRO A 57 11.30 7.16 -10.58
C PRO A 57 12.32 8.30 -10.57
N TYR A 58 12.12 9.31 -11.41
CA TYR A 58 12.99 10.49 -11.50
C TYR A 58 12.16 11.77 -11.34
N THR A 59 12.78 12.87 -10.95
CA THR A 59 12.06 14.16 -10.85
C THR A 59 11.73 14.68 -12.25
N TYR A 60 10.66 15.46 -12.38
CA TYR A 60 10.29 16.06 -13.67
C TYR A 60 11.45 16.89 -14.25
N TYR A 61 12.06 17.74 -13.42
CA TYR A 61 13.16 18.63 -13.81
C TYR A 61 14.54 17.97 -13.95
N SER A 62 14.61 16.63 -13.85
CA SER A 62 15.82 15.87 -14.22
C SER A 62 16.05 15.88 -15.73
N LEU A 63 14.97 15.93 -16.52
CA LEU A 63 15.02 16.10 -17.96
C LEU A 63 15.10 17.59 -18.34
N PRO A 64 15.57 17.93 -19.56
CA PRO A 64 15.69 19.30 -20.04
C PRO A 64 14.32 19.93 -20.40
N PHE A 65 13.33 19.77 -19.54
CA PHE A 65 12.05 20.48 -19.61
C PHE A 65 12.18 21.92 -19.12
N CYS A 66 11.18 22.73 -19.45
CA CYS A 66 11.09 24.13 -19.03
C CYS A 66 10.98 24.26 -17.51
N LYS A 67 11.84 25.08 -16.91
CA LYS A 67 11.85 25.33 -15.46
C LYS A 67 11.21 26.69 -15.13
N PRO A 68 10.36 26.78 -14.09
CA PRO A 68 9.90 28.07 -13.57
C PRO A 68 11.04 28.81 -12.86
N ALA A 69 10.85 30.11 -12.59
CA ALA A 69 11.87 30.96 -11.95
C ALA A 69 12.32 30.43 -10.57
N THR A 70 11.38 29.87 -9.80
CA THR A 70 11.66 29.23 -8.51
C THR A 70 10.89 27.92 -8.43
N ILE A 71 11.58 26.82 -8.13
CA ILE A 71 10.97 25.50 -7.92
C ILE A 71 10.55 25.40 -6.45
N VAL A 72 9.27 25.18 -6.21
CA VAL A 72 8.67 25.04 -4.88
C VAL A 72 8.07 23.64 -4.78
N ASP A 73 8.53 22.86 -3.80
CA ASP A 73 7.96 21.56 -3.45
C ASP A 73 6.69 21.76 -2.62
N SER A 74 5.63 21.04 -2.96
CA SER A 74 4.31 21.11 -2.34
C SER A 74 3.83 19.78 -1.78
N ALA A 75 4.75 18.89 -1.38
CA ALA A 75 4.39 17.67 -0.65
C ALA A 75 3.62 17.99 0.64
N GLU A 76 2.44 17.40 0.81
CA GLU A 76 1.51 17.75 1.90
C GLU A 76 1.62 16.78 3.09
N ASN A 77 2.04 15.54 2.87
CA ASN A 77 2.09 14.53 3.93
C ASN A 77 3.26 13.54 3.82
N LEU A 78 3.54 12.84 4.93
CA LEU A 78 4.65 11.87 5.03
C LEU A 78 4.49 10.70 4.04
N GLY A 79 3.26 10.32 3.70
CA GLY A 79 2.97 9.20 2.82
C GLY A 79 3.28 9.51 1.35
N GLU A 80 3.02 10.74 0.91
CA GLU A 80 3.44 11.23 -0.42
C GLU A 80 4.97 11.18 -0.55
N VAL A 81 5.69 11.65 0.48
CA VAL A 81 7.16 11.63 0.48
C VAL A 81 7.71 10.20 0.47
N LEU A 82 7.11 9.27 1.21
CA LEU A 82 7.54 7.87 1.23
C LEU A 82 7.18 7.10 -0.04
N ARG A 83 6.15 7.53 -0.77
CA ARG A 83 5.86 7.03 -2.13
C ARG A 83 6.85 7.60 -3.16
N GLY A 84 7.71 8.54 -2.77
CA GLY A 84 8.64 9.24 -3.65
C GLY A 84 7.93 10.22 -4.58
N ASP A 85 6.73 10.69 -4.21
CA ASP A 85 6.06 11.78 -4.93
C ASP A 85 6.81 13.09 -4.66
N ARG A 86 7.08 13.84 -5.74
CA ARG A 86 7.80 15.11 -5.74
C ARG A 86 6.94 16.11 -6.50
N ILE A 87 6.02 16.72 -5.78
CA ILE A 87 4.99 17.57 -6.37
C ILE A 87 5.51 19.00 -6.42
N GLU A 88 5.97 19.42 -7.60
CA GLU A 88 6.60 20.71 -7.81
C GLU A 88 5.67 21.63 -8.62
N ASN A 89 5.82 22.94 -8.47
CA ASN A 89 5.12 23.90 -9.32
C ASN A 89 5.53 23.75 -10.79
N SER A 90 4.59 23.97 -11.71
CA SER A 90 4.84 23.90 -13.15
C SER A 90 4.84 25.29 -13.81
N PRO A 91 5.44 25.43 -15.01
CA PRO A 91 5.34 26.66 -15.79
C PRO A 91 4.00 26.82 -16.54
N TYR A 92 3.10 25.83 -16.48
CA TYR A 92 1.82 25.86 -17.18
C TYR A 92 0.80 26.70 -16.41
N VAL A 93 0.29 27.75 -17.05
CA VAL A 93 -0.69 28.66 -16.44
C VAL A 93 -2.05 28.51 -17.11
N PHE A 94 -3.00 27.94 -16.36
CA PHE A 94 -4.37 27.71 -16.80
C PHE A 94 -5.29 28.76 -16.16
N GLN A 95 -6.27 29.25 -16.92
CA GLN A 95 -7.32 30.14 -16.43
C GLN A 95 -8.66 29.47 -16.64
N MET A 96 -9.46 29.41 -15.57
CA MET A 96 -10.68 28.63 -15.57
C MET A 96 -11.67 29.14 -16.63
N ARG A 97 -12.16 28.23 -17.50
CA ARG A 97 -13.08 28.52 -18.61
C ARG A 97 -12.54 29.51 -19.65
N GLU A 98 -11.23 29.65 -19.74
CA GLU A 98 -10.55 30.45 -20.77
C GLU A 98 -9.63 29.54 -21.60
N PRO A 99 -10.10 29.05 -22.76
CA PRO A 99 -9.27 28.20 -23.60
C PRO A 99 -8.07 28.99 -24.12
N LYS A 100 -6.91 28.37 -24.09
CA LYS A 100 -5.66 28.93 -24.62
C LYS A 100 -5.14 28.03 -25.72
N MET A 101 -4.67 28.61 -26.80
CA MET A 101 -4.09 27.86 -27.92
C MET A 101 -2.65 28.32 -28.15
N CYS A 102 -1.81 27.38 -28.58
CA CYS A 102 -0.42 27.53 -28.97
C CYS A 102 0.38 28.41 -28.00
N GLN A 103 0.30 28.10 -26.70
CA GLN A 103 1.07 28.82 -25.70
C GLN A 103 2.49 28.26 -25.64
N ILE A 104 3.48 29.14 -25.81
CA ILE A 104 4.89 28.78 -25.72
C ILE A 104 5.29 28.74 -24.25
N VAL A 105 5.80 27.60 -23.79
CA VAL A 105 6.34 27.46 -22.43
C VAL A 105 7.77 27.98 -22.39
N CYS A 106 8.64 27.35 -23.20
CA CYS A 106 10.02 27.76 -23.34
C CYS A 106 10.67 27.13 -24.58
N LYS A 107 11.89 27.57 -24.84
CA LYS A 107 12.81 26.98 -25.81
C LYS A 107 14.00 26.38 -25.06
N ALA A 108 14.22 25.08 -25.25
CA ALA A 108 15.31 24.34 -24.63
C ALA A 108 16.35 23.96 -25.70
N THR A 109 17.61 24.26 -25.43
CA THR A 109 18.76 23.79 -26.22
C THR A 109 19.22 22.45 -25.68
N ILE A 110 19.33 21.43 -26.55
CA ILE A 110 19.68 20.07 -26.12
C ILE A 110 21.17 19.82 -26.31
N ASP A 111 21.89 19.69 -25.19
CA ASP A 111 23.27 19.24 -25.17
C ASP A 111 23.38 17.74 -25.49
N GLU A 112 24.58 17.27 -25.87
CA GLU A 112 24.82 15.86 -26.20
C GLU A 112 24.44 14.91 -25.05
N LYS A 113 24.77 15.29 -23.81
CA LYS A 113 24.39 14.54 -22.60
C LYS A 113 22.87 14.48 -22.42
N ALA A 114 22.19 15.61 -22.59
CA ALA A 114 20.75 15.71 -22.44
C ALA A 114 20.01 14.94 -23.55
N ALA A 115 20.54 14.92 -24.78
CA ALA A 115 20.01 14.10 -25.87
C ALA A 115 20.13 12.61 -25.55
N LYS A 116 21.26 12.17 -24.97
CA LYS A 116 21.45 10.78 -24.54
C LYS A 116 20.47 10.40 -23.43
N GLU A 117 20.35 11.23 -22.39
CA GLU A 117 19.41 11.00 -21.29
C GLU A 117 17.96 10.93 -21.80
N LEU A 118 17.55 11.84 -22.70
CA LEU A 118 16.22 11.80 -23.32
C LEU A 118 15.99 10.51 -24.12
N LYS A 119 16.96 10.06 -24.91
CA LYS A 119 16.86 8.81 -25.69
C LYS A 119 16.70 7.60 -24.78
N GLU A 120 17.50 7.51 -23.73
CA GLU A 120 17.40 6.45 -22.71
C GLU A 120 16.03 6.46 -22.03
N LYS A 121 15.52 7.64 -21.62
CA LYS A 121 14.19 7.74 -20.99
C LYS A 121 13.03 7.43 -21.95
N ILE A 122 13.17 7.71 -23.25
CA ILE A 122 12.18 7.31 -24.27
C ILE A 122 12.23 5.80 -24.48
N GLU A 123 13.41 5.20 -24.48
CA GLU A 123 13.61 3.74 -24.62
C GLU A 123 13.02 2.95 -23.45
N ASP A 124 13.22 3.48 -22.24
CA ASP A 124 12.66 2.94 -21.01
C ASP A 124 11.17 3.27 -20.83
N GLU A 125 10.51 3.91 -21.81
CA GLU A 125 9.07 4.24 -21.79
C GLU A 125 8.63 5.08 -20.57
N TYR A 126 9.46 6.02 -20.15
CA TYR A 126 9.09 6.93 -19.07
C TYR A 126 7.85 7.76 -19.39
N ARG A 127 7.01 7.92 -18.38
CA ARG A 127 5.80 8.73 -18.37
C ARG A 127 5.94 9.90 -17.42
N VAL A 128 5.43 11.04 -17.87
CA VAL A 128 5.31 12.27 -17.10
C VAL A 128 3.97 12.27 -16.39
N ASN A 129 4.01 12.38 -15.06
CA ASN A 129 2.81 12.55 -14.25
C ASN A 129 2.63 14.03 -13.88
N MET A 130 1.43 14.55 -14.08
CA MET A 130 1.04 15.89 -13.64
C MET A 130 -0.26 15.80 -12.85
N ILE A 131 -0.58 16.86 -12.12
CA ILE A 131 -1.73 16.90 -11.22
C ILE A 131 -2.41 18.26 -11.31
N LEU A 132 -3.75 18.24 -11.36
CA LEU A 132 -4.62 19.42 -11.29
C LEU A 132 -5.73 19.14 -10.29
N ASP A 133 -5.89 19.98 -9.27
CA ASP A 133 -6.93 19.82 -8.23
C ASP A 133 -7.03 18.39 -7.63
N ASN A 134 -5.86 17.82 -7.32
CA ASN A 134 -5.65 16.43 -6.87
C ASN A 134 -5.99 15.33 -7.88
N LEU A 135 -6.49 15.65 -9.07
CA LEU A 135 -6.69 14.67 -10.16
C LEU A 135 -5.39 14.41 -10.93
N PRO A 136 -5.08 13.13 -11.23
CA PRO A 136 -3.94 12.79 -12.06
C PRO A 136 -4.21 13.14 -13.53
N LEU A 137 -3.17 13.56 -14.23
CA LEU A 137 -3.20 13.70 -15.67
C LEU A 137 -3.31 12.33 -16.33
N VAL A 138 -4.27 12.18 -17.25
CA VAL A 138 -4.47 10.91 -17.98
C VAL A 138 -4.51 11.09 -19.48
N VAL A 139 -4.12 10.04 -20.20
CA VAL A 139 -4.28 9.91 -21.64
C VAL A 139 -5.48 8.98 -21.91
N PRO A 140 -6.52 9.44 -22.64
CA PRO A 140 -7.62 8.58 -23.04
C PRO A 140 -7.20 7.68 -24.22
N ILE A 141 -7.35 6.38 -24.04
CA ILE A 141 -7.04 5.35 -25.04
C ILE A 141 -8.35 4.73 -25.52
N ALA A 142 -8.64 4.85 -26.82
CA ALA A 142 -9.83 4.24 -27.41
C ALA A 142 -9.73 2.71 -27.33
N ARG A 143 -10.75 2.05 -26.78
CA ARG A 143 -10.83 0.59 -26.78
C ARG A 143 -11.41 0.09 -28.11
N GLN A 144 -10.87 -1.01 -28.61
CA GLN A 144 -11.38 -1.67 -29.81
C GLN A 144 -12.76 -2.32 -29.59
N ASP A 145 -13.10 -2.68 -28.34
CA ASP A 145 -14.20 -3.59 -28.03
C ASP A 145 -15.46 -2.91 -27.45
N LYS A 146 -15.33 -1.68 -26.95
CA LYS A 146 -16.42 -0.86 -26.42
C LYS A 146 -16.18 0.57 -26.86
N ASN A 147 -17.22 1.34 -27.17
CA ASN A 147 -17.15 2.78 -27.47
C ASN A 147 -16.79 3.61 -26.22
N SER A 148 -15.86 3.13 -25.41
CA SER A 148 -15.39 3.68 -24.15
C SER A 148 -13.88 3.82 -24.17
N PHE A 149 -13.39 4.83 -23.47
CA PHE A 149 -11.97 5.11 -23.33
C PHE A 149 -11.42 4.45 -22.07
N ALA A 150 -10.23 3.85 -22.16
CA ALA A 150 -9.42 3.54 -20.99
C ALA A 150 -8.54 4.74 -20.66
N TYR A 151 -8.44 5.10 -19.39
CA TYR A 151 -7.55 6.17 -18.96
C TYR A 151 -6.22 5.59 -18.48
N GLN A 152 -5.13 6.09 -19.04
CA GLN A 152 -3.78 5.75 -18.61
C GLN A 152 -3.15 6.94 -17.90
N GLY A 153 -2.56 6.70 -16.72
CA GLY A 153 -1.89 7.73 -15.94
C GLY A 153 -0.60 8.22 -16.62
N GLY A 154 -0.49 9.53 -16.77
CA GLY A 154 0.66 10.21 -17.37
C GLY A 154 0.78 10.01 -18.89
N TYR A 155 1.54 10.88 -19.53
CA TYR A 155 1.86 10.76 -20.96
C TYR A 155 3.32 10.32 -21.14
N HIS A 156 3.62 9.59 -22.22
CA HIS A 156 4.99 9.17 -22.51
C HIS A 156 5.87 10.38 -22.86
N VAL A 157 7.12 10.41 -22.40
CA VAL A 157 8.09 11.49 -22.72
C VAL A 157 8.28 11.64 -24.24
N GLY A 158 8.23 10.52 -24.95
CA GLY A 158 8.35 10.46 -26.40
C GLY A 158 7.98 9.10 -26.94
N ALA A 159 8.20 8.90 -28.23
CA ALA A 159 7.94 7.65 -28.92
C ALA A 159 9.13 7.30 -29.82
N LYS A 160 9.38 6.00 -29.96
CA LYS A 160 10.25 5.48 -31.01
C LYS A 160 9.42 5.32 -32.29
N GLY A 161 9.99 5.72 -33.42
CA GLY A 161 9.32 5.55 -34.71
C GLY A 161 10.29 5.49 -35.87
N GLN A 162 9.77 5.11 -37.02
CA GLN A 162 10.51 5.07 -38.28
C GLN A 162 9.83 6.03 -39.26
N TYR A 163 10.63 6.75 -40.05
CA TYR A 163 10.09 7.50 -41.18
C TYR A 163 9.65 6.54 -42.27
N ALA A 164 8.55 6.86 -42.96
CA ALA A 164 8.07 6.08 -44.10
C ALA A 164 9.20 5.94 -45.14
N GLY A 165 9.73 4.73 -45.30
CA GLY A 165 10.81 4.41 -46.25
C GLY A 165 12.23 4.34 -45.68
N SER A 166 12.45 4.67 -44.40
CA SER A 166 13.74 4.43 -43.71
C SER A 166 13.63 3.26 -42.73
N LYS A 167 14.70 2.46 -42.62
CA LYS A 167 14.84 1.40 -41.61
C LYS A 167 15.43 1.91 -40.29
N ASP A 168 15.87 3.16 -40.24
CA ASP A 168 16.52 3.72 -39.06
C ASP A 168 15.47 4.12 -38.01
N GLU A 169 15.57 3.51 -36.83
CA GLU A 169 14.76 3.88 -35.68
C GLU A 169 15.22 5.22 -35.13
N LYS A 170 14.30 6.17 -35.06
CA LYS A 170 14.54 7.50 -34.51
C LYS A 170 13.68 7.74 -33.27
N TYR A 171 14.18 8.64 -32.43
CA TYR A 171 13.57 9.01 -31.16
C TYR A 171 12.88 10.35 -31.32
N PHE A 172 11.57 10.36 -31.06
CA PHE A 172 10.74 11.56 -31.12
C PHE A 172 10.28 11.95 -29.73
N ILE A 173 10.33 13.25 -29.43
CA ILE A 173 9.88 13.80 -28.14
C ILE A 173 8.48 14.39 -28.28
N HIS A 174 7.65 14.21 -27.26
CA HIS A 174 6.37 14.90 -27.16
C HIS A 174 6.60 16.29 -26.58
N ASN A 175 6.58 17.30 -27.45
CA ASN A 175 6.87 18.68 -27.10
C ASN A 175 5.63 19.59 -27.12
N HIS A 176 4.55 19.16 -27.79
CA HIS A 176 3.27 19.85 -27.77
C HIS A 176 2.25 19.05 -26.96
N LEU A 177 1.63 19.68 -25.95
CA LEU A 177 0.64 19.05 -25.09
C LEU A 177 -0.72 19.73 -25.22
N SER A 178 -1.72 19.01 -25.70
CA SER A 178 -3.10 19.50 -25.71
C SER A 178 -3.84 19.00 -24.47
N PHE A 179 -4.07 19.90 -23.52
CA PHE A 179 -4.81 19.61 -22.30
C PHE A 179 -6.31 19.81 -22.47
N THR A 180 -7.10 18.89 -21.96
CA THR A 180 -8.56 19.01 -21.86
C THR A 180 -8.95 18.94 -20.39
N VAL A 181 -9.49 20.03 -19.85
CA VAL A 181 -9.97 20.12 -18.47
C VAL A 181 -11.49 19.99 -18.49
N LYS A 182 -11.99 18.90 -17.93
CA LYS A 182 -13.42 18.67 -17.75
C LYS A 182 -13.88 19.30 -16.44
N TYR A 183 -14.94 20.08 -16.51
CA TYR A 183 -15.50 20.76 -15.35
C TYR A 183 -17.00 20.54 -15.27
N HIS A 184 -17.51 20.55 -14.04
CA HIS A 184 -18.93 20.50 -13.74
C HIS A 184 -19.36 21.88 -13.25
N ARG A 185 -20.39 22.43 -13.88
CA ARG A 185 -21.00 23.69 -13.46
C ARG A 185 -22.05 23.40 -12.41
N ASP A 186 -22.05 24.22 -11.37
CA ASP A 186 -23.14 24.18 -10.39
C ASP A 186 -24.37 24.87 -11.00
N ASP A 187 -25.56 24.31 -10.77
CA ASP A 187 -26.80 24.86 -11.35
C ASP A 187 -27.25 26.12 -10.59
N ASP A 188 -26.94 26.17 -9.28
CA ASP A 188 -27.34 27.25 -8.38
C ASP A 188 -26.31 28.38 -8.27
N SER A 189 -25.05 28.13 -8.64
CA SER A 189 -23.96 29.10 -8.57
C SER A 189 -23.15 29.14 -9.86
N GLU A 190 -22.63 30.31 -10.27
CA GLU A 190 -21.75 30.40 -11.46
C GLU A 190 -20.37 29.74 -11.25
N LEU A 191 -20.18 29.02 -10.15
CA LEU A 191 -18.97 28.31 -9.79
C LEU A 191 -18.84 27.03 -10.59
N SER A 192 -17.61 26.56 -10.71
CA SER A 192 -17.29 25.37 -11.49
C SER A 192 -16.26 24.54 -10.75
N ARG A 193 -16.46 23.23 -10.78
CA ARG A 193 -15.59 22.24 -10.12
C ARG A 193 -14.88 21.40 -11.16
N ILE A 194 -13.61 21.10 -10.94
CA ILE A 194 -12.83 20.28 -11.88
C ILE A 194 -13.13 18.80 -11.63
N VAL A 195 -13.50 18.09 -12.70
CA VAL A 195 -13.91 16.68 -12.65
C VAL A 195 -13.05 15.76 -13.52
N GLY A 196 -12.29 16.31 -14.47
CA GLY A 196 -11.36 15.53 -15.26
C GLY A 196 -10.18 16.34 -15.79
N PHE A 197 -9.04 15.67 -15.94
CA PHE A 197 -7.81 16.24 -16.47
C PHE A 197 -7.15 15.30 -17.47
N GLU A 198 -7.29 15.61 -18.76
CA GLU A 198 -6.86 14.77 -19.88
C GLU A 198 -5.77 15.47 -20.71
N VAL A 199 -4.91 14.68 -21.35
CA VAL A 199 -3.89 15.19 -22.27
C VAL A 199 -3.78 14.35 -23.53
N HIS A 200 -3.60 15.03 -24.66
CA HIS A 200 -3.15 14.46 -25.91
C HIS A 200 -1.74 14.97 -26.23
N PRO A 201 -0.71 14.10 -26.13
CA PRO A 201 0.65 14.48 -26.47
C PRO A 201 0.89 14.41 -27.98
N TYR A 202 1.58 15.40 -28.52
CA TYR A 202 1.97 15.48 -29.92
C TYR A 202 3.46 15.77 -30.05
N SER A 203 4.08 15.23 -31.10
CA SER A 203 5.46 15.54 -31.49
C SER A 203 5.42 16.41 -32.73
N VAL A 204 5.92 17.65 -32.62
CA VAL A 204 5.90 18.63 -33.72
C VAL A 204 7.20 19.41 -33.77
N LYS A 205 7.82 19.42 -34.95
CA LYS A 205 8.92 20.33 -35.24
C LYS A 205 8.40 21.73 -35.53
N HIS A 206 8.33 22.56 -34.49
CA HIS A 206 7.91 23.94 -34.60
C HIS A 206 8.86 24.75 -35.50
N GLN A 207 8.27 25.53 -36.41
CA GLN A 207 8.97 26.49 -37.26
C GLN A 207 8.48 27.90 -36.88
N PHE A 208 9.39 28.87 -36.93
CA PHE A 208 9.13 30.27 -36.62
C PHE A 208 9.71 31.14 -37.73
N ASP A 209 8.97 32.17 -38.13
CA ASP A 209 9.31 32.99 -39.32
C ASP A 209 10.22 34.19 -38.97
N ASP A 210 10.23 34.65 -37.72
CA ASP A 210 10.94 35.85 -37.24
C ASP A 210 11.94 35.54 -36.09
N LYS A 211 12.76 36.52 -35.68
CA LYS A 211 13.66 36.38 -34.51
C LYS A 211 12.88 36.00 -33.24
N TRP A 212 13.44 35.08 -32.45
CA TRP A 212 12.85 34.59 -31.20
C TRP A 212 12.66 35.72 -30.18
N ASN A 213 11.40 36.05 -29.88
CA ASN A 213 10.99 37.07 -28.92
C ASN A 213 10.28 36.44 -27.70
N GLY A 214 10.76 35.28 -27.25
CA GLY A 214 10.20 34.61 -26.07
C GLY A 214 8.76 34.12 -26.30
N ALA A 215 7.87 34.37 -25.34
CA ALA A 215 6.50 33.89 -25.34
C ALA A 215 5.62 34.47 -26.46
N ASP A 216 5.99 35.63 -27.02
CA ASP A 216 5.21 36.33 -28.06
C ASP A 216 5.62 35.93 -29.50
N THR A 217 6.51 34.94 -29.64
CA THR A 217 6.99 34.49 -30.95
C THR A 217 5.87 33.77 -31.70
N ARG A 218 5.57 34.18 -32.94
CA ARG A 218 4.58 33.50 -33.77
C ARG A 218 5.18 32.22 -34.37
N LEU A 219 4.50 31.10 -34.18
CA LEU A 219 4.86 29.81 -34.77
C LEU A 219 4.02 29.58 -36.02
N SER A 220 4.59 29.04 -37.09
CA SER A 220 3.85 28.72 -38.32
C SER A 220 3.11 27.38 -38.24
N THR A 221 3.52 26.54 -37.28
CA THR A 221 2.92 25.22 -37.02
C THR A 221 1.67 25.29 -36.16
N CYS A 222 1.58 26.26 -35.25
CA CYS A 222 0.39 26.50 -34.44
C CYS A 222 0.15 28.00 -34.35
N ASP A 223 -1.08 28.43 -34.61
CA ASP A 223 -1.43 29.85 -34.61
C ASP A 223 -2.78 30.03 -33.89
N PRO A 224 -2.82 30.78 -32.78
CA PRO A 224 -4.06 31.13 -32.09
C PRO A 224 -5.06 31.88 -32.98
N HIS A 225 -4.59 32.68 -33.94
CA HIS A 225 -5.45 33.52 -34.78
C HIS A 225 -6.02 32.78 -36.00
N ALA A 226 -5.29 31.79 -36.51
CA ALA A 226 -5.74 30.94 -37.60
C ALA A 226 -6.53 29.69 -37.13
N SER A 227 -6.73 29.51 -35.82
CA SER A 227 -7.37 28.33 -35.20
C SER A 227 -6.78 27.00 -35.69
N LYS A 228 -5.48 26.99 -36.00
CA LYS A 228 -4.80 25.80 -36.53
C LYS A 228 -4.32 24.94 -35.37
N PHE A 229 -4.97 23.80 -35.19
CA PHE A 229 -4.56 22.81 -34.21
C PHE A 229 -3.36 22.01 -34.69
N VAL A 230 -2.49 21.68 -33.75
CA VAL A 230 -1.48 20.65 -33.96
C VAL A 230 -2.18 19.32 -34.22
N THR A 231 -1.75 18.63 -35.27
CA THR A 231 -2.29 17.33 -35.66
C THR A 231 -1.16 16.34 -35.86
N ASN A 232 -1.46 15.04 -35.81
CA ASN A 232 -0.45 13.98 -36.03
C ASN A 232 0.20 14.01 -37.43
N SER A 233 -0.28 14.85 -38.36
CA SER A 233 0.29 15.01 -39.70
C SER A 233 1.49 15.96 -39.77
N ASP A 234 1.77 16.72 -38.71
CA ASP A 234 2.94 17.60 -38.69
C ASP A 234 4.24 16.80 -38.55
N SER A 235 5.35 17.32 -39.09
CA SER A 235 6.64 16.62 -39.01
C SER A 235 7.09 16.47 -37.56
N PRO A 236 7.42 15.27 -37.07
CA PRO A 236 7.73 15.05 -35.67
C PRO A 236 9.09 15.65 -35.27
N GLN A 237 9.25 15.97 -34.00
CA GLN A 237 10.49 16.54 -33.45
C GLN A 237 11.45 15.42 -33.03
N GLU A 238 12.54 15.28 -33.77
CA GLU A 238 13.63 14.35 -33.46
C GLU A 238 14.50 14.87 -32.29
N VAL A 239 15.00 13.94 -31.48
CA VAL A 239 15.98 14.20 -30.42
C VAL A 239 17.41 14.03 -30.94
N GLU A 240 18.09 15.15 -31.19
CA GLU A 240 19.51 15.18 -31.57
C GLU A 240 20.27 16.28 -30.82
N ALA A 241 21.58 16.09 -30.65
CA ALA A 241 22.45 17.06 -30.01
C ALA A 241 22.54 18.34 -30.83
N GLY A 242 22.47 19.49 -30.16
CA GLY A 242 22.54 20.81 -30.79
C GLY A 242 21.24 21.28 -31.46
N LYS A 243 20.18 20.47 -31.46
CA LYS A 243 18.85 20.92 -31.89
C LYS A 243 18.13 21.66 -30.75
N GLU A 244 17.32 22.63 -31.12
CA GLU A 244 16.47 23.39 -30.22
C GLU A 244 15.08 22.76 -30.21
N ILE A 245 14.52 22.54 -29.01
CA ILE A 245 13.16 22.01 -28.82
C ILE A 245 12.31 23.14 -28.23
N ILE A 246 11.21 23.45 -28.92
CA ILE A 246 10.21 24.40 -28.44
C ILE A 246 9.09 23.59 -27.79
N PHE A 247 8.78 23.89 -26.54
CA PHE A 247 7.67 23.28 -25.81
C PHE A 247 6.46 24.20 -25.86
N THR A 248 5.33 23.65 -26.29
CA THR A 248 4.07 24.39 -26.42
C THR A 248 2.91 23.61 -25.82
N TYR A 249 1.81 24.30 -25.51
CA TYR A 249 0.61 23.66 -25.02
C TYR A 249 -0.67 24.36 -25.44
N ASP A 250 -1.74 23.57 -25.48
CA ASP A 250 -3.11 24.02 -25.67
C ASP A 250 -3.93 23.66 -24.43
N VAL A 251 -4.94 24.46 -24.12
CA VAL A 251 -5.90 24.23 -23.03
C VAL A 251 -7.30 24.35 -23.57
N ARG A 252 -8.07 23.28 -23.44
CA ARG A 252 -9.49 23.21 -23.76
C ARG A 252 -10.28 22.91 -22.50
N PHE A 253 -11.48 23.49 -22.43
CA PHE A 253 -12.41 23.26 -21.33
C PHE A 253 -13.67 22.60 -21.88
N GLU A 254 -14.07 21.49 -21.27
CA GLU A 254 -15.26 20.73 -21.64
C GLU A 254 -16.21 20.65 -20.45
N ASP A 255 -17.49 20.96 -20.69
CA ASP A 255 -18.54 20.82 -19.68
C ASP A 255 -18.93 19.35 -19.52
N SER A 256 -19.15 18.91 -18.29
CA SER A 256 -19.45 17.51 -17.96
C SER A 256 -20.55 17.40 -16.90
N GLU A 257 -21.46 16.46 -17.10
CA GLU A 257 -22.55 16.15 -16.16
C GLU A 257 -22.08 15.37 -14.92
N ILE A 258 -20.81 14.97 -14.86
CA ILE A 258 -20.25 14.21 -13.74
C ILE A 258 -20.16 15.12 -12.51
N LYS A 259 -20.79 14.72 -11.41
CA LYS A 259 -20.71 15.44 -10.13
C LYS A 259 -19.31 15.34 -9.54
N TRP A 260 -18.87 16.38 -8.83
CA TRP A 260 -17.56 16.41 -8.18
C TRP A 260 -17.32 15.21 -7.24
N ALA A 261 -18.35 14.73 -6.52
CA ALA A 261 -18.24 13.58 -5.62
C ALA A 261 -17.89 12.27 -6.34
N SER A 262 -18.34 12.08 -7.58
CA SER A 262 -18.11 10.87 -8.41
C SER A 262 -16.96 11.04 -9.40
N ARG A 263 -16.20 12.15 -9.34
CA ARG A 263 -15.15 12.46 -10.33
C ARG A 263 -14.04 11.41 -10.40
N TRP A 264 -13.79 10.72 -9.29
CA TRP A 264 -12.77 9.67 -9.22
C TRP A 264 -13.25 8.34 -9.82
N ASP A 265 -14.56 8.10 -9.94
CA ASP A 265 -15.10 6.82 -10.41
C ASP A 265 -14.63 6.53 -11.84
N THR A 266 -14.53 7.56 -12.69
CA THR A 266 -14.00 7.46 -14.06
C THR A 266 -12.56 6.93 -14.13
N TYR A 267 -11.75 7.23 -13.11
CA TYR A 267 -10.35 6.79 -13.02
C TYR A 267 -10.19 5.43 -12.33
N LEU A 268 -11.17 5.04 -11.51
CA LEU A 268 -11.14 3.85 -10.66
C LEU A 268 -11.88 2.65 -11.24
N LEU A 269 -12.65 2.85 -12.32
CA LEU A 269 -13.33 1.79 -13.06
C LEU A 269 -12.32 0.78 -13.66
N MET A 270 -12.08 -0.31 -12.93
CA MET A 270 -11.49 -1.51 -13.48
C MET A 270 -12.55 -2.26 -14.31
N THR A 271 -12.14 -2.76 -15.47
CA THR A 271 -13.06 -3.43 -16.41
C THR A 271 -13.30 -4.91 -16.11
N ASP A 272 -12.57 -5.47 -15.16
CA ASP A 272 -12.46 -6.92 -14.94
C ASP A 272 -13.09 -7.39 -13.62
N ASP A 273 -14.21 -6.78 -13.21
CA ASP A 273 -14.97 -7.18 -12.01
C ASP A 273 -15.31 -8.69 -11.99
N GLN A 274 -15.49 -9.29 -13.16
CA GLN A 274 -15.76 -10.71 -13.31
C GLN A 274 -14.62 -11.59 -12.77
N ILE A 275 -13.35 -11.17 -12.92
CA ILE A 275 -12.20 -11.95 -12.46
C ILE A 275 -12.11 -11.91 -10.93
N HIS A 276 -12.43 -10.76 -10.32
CA HIS A 276 -12.47 -10.64 -8.85
C HIS A 276 -13.57 -11.52 -8.24
N TRP A 277 -14.77 -11.53 -8.83
CA TRP A 277 -15.84 -12.43 -8.38
C TRP A 277 -15.48 -13.91 -8.56
N PHE A 278 -14.84 -14.27 -9.68
CA PHE A 278 -14.35 -15.63 -9.90
C PHE A 278 -13.32 -16.05 -8.83
N SER A 279 -12.40 -15.14 -8.48
CA SER A 279 -11.44 -15.36 -7.40
C SER A 279 -12.13 -15.64 -6.06
N ILE A 280 -13.10 -14.81 -5.68
CA ILE A 280 -13.81 -14.97 -4.40
C ILE A 280 -14.54 -16.30 -4.32
N VAL A 281 -15.22 -16.72 -5.40
CA VAL A 281 -15.92 -18.00 -5.45
C VAL A 281 -14.93 -19.16 -5.30
N ASN A 282 -13.81 -19.13 -6.02
CA ASN A 282 -12.79 -20.17 -5.93
C ASN A 282 -12.17 -20.25 -4.51
N SER A 283 -11.82 -19.10 -3.93
CA SER A 283 -11.27 -19.06 -2.57
C SER A 283 -12.28 -19.52 -1.53
N LEU A 284 -13.57 -19.19 -1.68
CA LEU A 284 -14.63 -19.68 -0.80
C LEU A 284 -14.79 -21.20 -0.90
N MET A 285 -14.71 -21.77 -2.10
CA MET A 285 -14.75 -23.23 -2.28
C MET A 285 -13.58 -23.93 -1.57
N ILE A 286 -12.38 -23.34 -1.62
CA ILE A 286 -11.21 -23.86 -0.90
C ILE A 286 -11.47 -23.87 0.61
N VAL A 287 -12.00 -22.78 1.17
CA VAL A 287 -12.33 -22.72 2.61
C VAL A 287 -13.41 -23.72 2.98
N LEU A 288 -14.48 -23.85 2.19
CA LEU A 288 -15.54 -24.83 2.45
C LEU A 288 -15.00 -26.26 2.41
N PHE A 289 -14.07 -26.56 1.50
CA PHE A 289 -13.42 -27.87 1.46
C PHE A 289 -12.51 -28.10 2.68
N LEU A 290 -11.70 -27.11 3.06
CA LEU A 290 -10.81 -27.21 4.23
C LEU A 290 -11.60 -27.32 5.53
N SER A 291 -12.57 -26.43 5.78
CA SER A 291 -13.50 -26.52 6.90
C SER A 291 -14.21 -27.87 6.98
N GLY A 292 -14.68 -28.41 5.84
CA GLY A 292 -15.28 -29.74 5.77
C GLY A 292 -14.30 -30.85 6.14
N MET A 293 -13.05 -30.77 5.69
CA MET A 293 -11.98 -31.70 6.06
C MET A 293 -11.63 -31.59 7.55
N VAL A 294 -11.46 -30.38 8.09
CA VAL A 294 -11.19 -30.14 9.52
C VAL A 294 -12.34 -30.66 10.37
N ALA A 295 -13.59 -30.37 9.99
CA ALA A 295 -14.78 -30.86 10.67
C ALA A 295 -14.85 -32.38 10.63
N MET A 296 -14.53 -33.02 9.50
CA MET A 296 -14.47 -34.48 9.41
C MET A 296 -13.36 -35.08 10.29
N ILE A 297 -12.18 -34.47 10.33
CA ILE A 297 -11.09 -34.88 11.24
C ILE A 297 -11.55 -34.75 12.69
N MET A 298 -12.12 -33.60 13.10
CA MET A 298 -12.61 -33.36 14.47
C MET A 298 -13.77 -34.30 14.84
N LEU A 299 -14.76 -34.49 13.97
CA LEU A 299 -15.89 -35.40 14.21
C LEU A 299 -15.43 -36.85 14.30
N ARG A 300 -14.56 -37.29 13.37
CA ARG A 300 -14.04 -38.66 13.35
C ARG A 300 -13.20 -38.95 14.60
N THR A 301 -12.41 -37.98 15.03
CA THR A 301 -11.54 -38.12 16.22
C THR A 301 -12.35 -38.11 17.50
N LEU A 302 -13.28 -37.16 17.65
CA LEU A 302 -14.18 -37.09 18.80
C LEU A 302 -15.08 -38.33 18.90
N TYR A 303 -15.63 -38.82 17.79
CA TYR A 303 -16.43 -40.04 17.77
C TYR A 303 -15.60 -41.27 18.14
N ARG A 304 -14.40 -41.42 17.58
CA ARG A 304 -13.47 -42.52 17.90
C ARG A 304 -13.04 -42.48 19.38
N ASP A 305 -12.79 -41.29 19.91
CA ASP A 305 -12.40 -41.11 21.30
C ASP A 305 -13.55 -41.43 22.25
N ILE A 306 -14.77 -40.94 21.99
CA ILE A 306 -15.97 -41.27 22.79
C ILE A 306 -16.28 -42.76 22.74
N SER A 307 -16.21 -43.38 21.55
CA SER A 307 -16.45 -44.83 21.43
C SER A 307 -15.42 -45.64 22.21
N ARG A 308 -14.15 -45.21 22.22
CA ARG A 308 -13.09 -45.88 22.98
C ARG A 308 -13.29 -45.70 24.49
N TYR A 309 -13.70 -44.51 24.95
CA TYR A 309 -14.05 -44.30 26.36
C TYR A 309 -15.21 -45.18 26.83
N ASN A 310 -16.27 -45.30 26.02
CA ASN A 310 -17.40 -46.16 26.34
C ASN A 310 -17.04 -47.66 26.37
N GLN A 311 -15.94 -48.06 25.72
CA GLN A 311 -15.43 -49.44 25.73
C GLN A 311 -14.48 -49.74 26.90
N LEU A 312 -13.93 -48.70 27.57
CA LEU A 312 -12.89 -48.82 28.61
C LEU A 312 -13.44 -49.01 30.05
N GLU A 313 -14.67 -49.54 30.23
CA GLU A 313 -15.19 -49.88 31.58
C GLU A 313 -14.38 -50.98 32.31
N THR A 314 -13.43 -51.66 31.64
CA THR A 314 -12.48 -52.59 32.26
C THR A 314 -11.16 -51.92 32.62
N GLN A 315 -10.87 -51.82 33.93
CA GLN A 315 -9.80 -51.03 34.57
C GLN A 315 -8.33 -51.26 34.13
N GLU A 316 -8.01 -52.26 33.31
CA GLU A 316 -6.60 -52.62 33.01
C GLU A 316 -6.03 -52.06 31.70
N GLU A 317 -6.85 -51.57 30.76
CA GLU A 317 -6.38 -51.02 29.46
C GLU A 317 -6.30 -49.48 29.41
N ALA A 318 -6.69 -48.78 30.48
CA ALA A 318 -6.67 -47.32 30.55
C ALA A 318 -5.26 -46.71 30.58
N GLN A 319 -4.20 -47.52 30.61
CA GLN A 319 -2.83 -47.08 30.84
C GLN A 319 -1.98 -46.96 29.56
N GLU A 320 -2.47 -47.43 28.41
CA GLU A 320 -1.84 -47.23 27.09
C GLU A 320 -2.60 -46.15 26.29
N GLU A 321 -2.60 -44.92 26.83
CA GLU A 321 -2.96 -43.76 26.03
C GLU A 321 -2.00 -43.68 24.83
N THR A 322 -2.49 -43.43 23.60
CA THR A 322 -1.66 -43.33 22.39
C THR A 322 -1.84 -41.97 21.71
N GLY A 323 -0.79 -41.41 21.11
CA GLY A 323 -0.82 -40.13 20.40
C GLY A 323 -0.85 -38.90 21.31
N TRP A 324 -1.68 -37.92 20.99
CA TRP A 324 -1.69 -36.59 21.62
C TRP A 324 -1.95 -36.60 23.14
N LYS A 325 -2.66 -37.62 23.65
CA LYS A 325 -2.94 -37.79 25.08
C LYS A 325 -1.68 -38.13 25.88
N LEU A 326 -0.74 -38.89 25.34
CA LEU A 326 0.56 -39.15 25.98
C LEU A 326 1.40 -37.89 26.18
N VAL A 327 1.16 -36.90 25.32
CA VAL A 327 1.97 -35.68 25.24
C VAL A 327 1.40 -34.56 26.09
N HIS A 328 0.19 -34.72 26.67
CA HIS A 328 -0.50 -33.69 27.46
C HIS A 328 0.38 -33.05 28.55
N GLY A 329 1.28 -33.83 29.15
CA GLY A 329 2.24 -33.39 30.17
C GLY A 329 3.48 -32.64 29.66
N ASP A 330 3.71 -32.55 28.35
CA ASP A 330 4.86 -31.86 27.75
C ASP A 330 4.47 -30.75 26.74
N VAL A 331 3.21 -30.68 26.28
CA VAL A 331 2.71 -29.65 25.32
C VAL A 331 2.97 -28.21 25.78
N PHE A 332 2.80 -27.92 27.07
CA PHE A 332 2.94 -26.56 27.63
C PHE A 332 4.34 -26.25 28.18
N ARG A 333 5.33 -27.06 27.83
CA ARG A 333 6.73 -26.79 28.20
C ARG A 333 7.19 -25.48 27.55
N PRO A 334 7.94 -24.62 28.27
CA PRO A 334 8.53 -23.43 27.65
C PRO A 334 9.42 -23.84 26.48
N PRO A 335 9.28 -23.22 25.30
CA PRO A 335 10.06 -23.58 24.13
C PRO A 335 11.52 -23.16 24.29
N THR A 336 12.40 -23.83 23.54
CA THR A 336 13.79 -23.39 23.35
C THR A 336 13.77 -21.96 22.79
N ASN A 337 14.57 -21.03 23.32
CA ASN A 337 14.56 -19.61 22.91
C ASN A 337 13.19 -18.91 23.03
N SER A 338 12.47 -19.11 24.14
CA SER A 338 11.17 -18.47 24.40
C SER A 338 11.12 -16.95 24.18
N ASP A 339 12.22 -16.23 24.43
CA ASP A 339 12.36 -14.79 24.17
C ASP A 339 11.97 -14.44 22.72
N LEU A 340 12.55 -15.14 21.74
CA LEU A 340 12.40 -14.83 20.32
C LEU A 340 10.96 -15.10 19.86
N LEU A 341 10.35 -16.20 20.32
CA LEU A 341 8.95 -16.53 20.03
C LEU A 341 7.99 -15.45 20.53
N CYS A 342 8.21 -14.92 21.74
CA CYS A 342 7.39 -13.84 22.28
C CYS A 342 7.49 -12.54 21.45
N VAL A 343 8.66 -12.26 20.88
CA VAL A 343 8.88 -11.11 19.99
C VAL A 343 8.14 -11.32 18.65
N TYR A 344 8.19 -12.52 18.07
CA TYR A 344 7.45 -12.90 16.86
C TYR A 344 5.94 -12.74 17.03
N VAL A 345 5.36 -13.31 18.10
CA VAL A 345 3.91 -13.21 18.41
C VAL A 345 3.49 -11.76 18.67
N GLY A 346 4.29 -11.00 19.42
CA GLY A 346 4.01 -9.57 19.66
C GLY A 346 3.94 -8.77 18.36
N THR A 347 4.94 -8.95 17.49
CA THR A 347 5.02 -8.25 16.21
C THR A 347 3.91 -8.71 15.24
N GLY A 348 3.52 -9.98 15.28
CA GLY A 348 2.39 -10.50 14.50
C GLY A 348 1.07 -9.83 14.84
N VAL A 349 0.77 -9.72 16.13
CA VAL A 349 -0.43 -9.00 16.60
C VAL A 349 -0.39 -7.53 16.19
N GLN A 350 0.79 -6.91 16.14
CA GLN A 350 0.96 -5.54 15.65
C GLN A 350 0.57 -5.41 14.17
N PHE A 351 1.10 -6.28 13.31
CA PHE A 351 0.77 -6.30 11.88
C PHE A 351 -0.69 -6.65 11.64
N PHE A 352 -1.23 -7.61 12.37
CA PHE A 352 -2.65 -7.98 12.30
C PHE A 352 -3.55 -6.79 12.64
N GLY A 353 -3.30 -6.13 13.77
CA GLY A 353 -4.05 -4.96 14.20
C GLY A 353 -3.94 -3.81 13.19
N MET A 354 -2.75 -3.58 12.64
CA MET A 354 -2.52 -2.58 11.60
C MET A 354 -3.35 -2.88 10.35
N LEU A 355 -3.29 -4.11 9.82
CA LEU A 355 -4.03 -4.51 8.62
C LEU A 355 -5.54 -4.45 8.85
N LEU A 356 -6.03 -4.96 9.98
CA LEU A 356 -7.46 -4.95 10.30
C LEU A 356 -8.01 -3.52 10.38
N VAL A 357 -7.36 -2.65 11.15
CA VAL A 357 -7.83 -1.27 11.35
C VAL A 357 -7.73 -0.47 10.06
N THR A 358 -6.64 -0.61 9.30
CA THR A 358 -6.47 0.10 8.02
C THR A 358 -7.48 -0.36 6.98
N MET A 359 -7.80 -1.65 6.92
CA MET A 359 -8.84 -2.17 6.02
C MET A 359 -10.25 -1.68 6.40
N ILE A 360 -10.58 -1.61 7.69
CA ILE A 360 -11.87 -1.05 8.14
C ILE A 360 -12.00 0.42 7.71
N PHE A 361 -10.95 1.23 7.91
CA PHE A 361 -10.95 2.63 7.46
C PHE A 361 -11.00 2.75 5.92
N ALA A 362 -10.40 1.80 5.19
CA ALA A 362 -10.46 1.76 3.74
C ALA A 362 -11.86 1.40 3.22
N VAL A 363 -12.54 0.42 3.82
CA VAL A 363 -13.91 0.03 3.45
C VAL A 363 -14.92 1.13 3.76
N LEU A 364 -14.72 1.88 4.85
CA LEU A 364 -15.54 3.06 5.18
C LEU A 364 -15.30 4.25 4.22
N GLY A 365 -14.33 4.16 3.30
CA GLY A 365 -14.06 5.17 2.29
C GLY A 365 -13.14 6.31 2.73
N PHE A 366 -12.63 6.29 3.98
CA PHE A 366 -11.77 7.36 4.51
C PHE A 366 -10.37 7.38 3.92
N LEU A 367 -9.90 6.24 3.39
CA LEU A 367 -8.59 6.11 2.74
C LEU A 367 -8.71 6.04 1.21
N SER A 368 -9.69 6.77 0.66
CA SER A 368 -9.86 6.89 -0.79
C SER A 368 -8.57 7.42 -1.46
N PRO A 369 -8.21 6.94 -2.67
CA PRO A 369 -7.09 7.46 -3.46
C PRO A 369 -7.12 8.97 -3.72
N SER A 370 -8.29 9.60 -3.54
CA SER A 370 -8.46 11.06 -3.55
C SER A 370 -7.58 11.76 -2.50
N ASN A 371 -7.35 11.14 -1.34
CA ASN A 371 -6.40 11.62 -0.33
C ASN A 371 -5.03 10.97 -0.56
N ARG A 372 -4.23 11.58 -1.44
CA ARG A 372 -2.89 11.09 -1.80
C ARG A 372 -2.01 10.90 -0.58
N GLY A 373 -1.28 9.79 -0.51
CA GLY A 373 -0.42 9.45 0.64
C GLY A 373 -1.17 9.14 1.95
N GLY A 374 -2.48 9.38 2.02
CA GLY A 374 -3.32 9.12 3.20
C GLY A 374 -3.25 7.67 3.67
N LEU A 375 -3.35 6.70 2.75
CA LEU A 375 -3.26 5.27 3.08
C LEU A 375 -1.91 4.91 3.73
N MET A 376 -0.79 5.39 3.18
CA MET A 376 0.55 5.12 3.72
C MET A 376 0.77 5.78 5.08
N THR A 377 0.34 7.04 5.25
CA THR A 377 0.41 7.72 6.55
C THR A 377 -0.44 7.02 7.60
N ALA A 378 -1.66 6.63 7.26
CA ALA A 378 -2.55 5.90 8.16
C ALA A 378 -1.95 4.55 8.56
N MET A 379 -1.38 3.79 7.62
CA MET A 379 -0.69 2.54 7.93
C MET A 379 0.46 2.74 8.93
N LEU A 380 1.30 3.77 8.74
CA LEU A 380 2.40 4.06 9.67
C LEU A 380 1.91 4.49 11.05
N LEU A 381 0.93 5.38 11.12
CA LEU A 381 0.39 5.87 12.40
C LEU A 381 -0.30 4.75 13.16
N VAL A 382 -1.14 3.96 12.49
CA VAL A 382 -1.81 2.79 13.11
C VAL A 382 -0.75 1.77 13.55
N TRP A 383 0.29 1.51 12.75
CA TRP A 383 1.37 0.62 13.13
C TRP A 383 2.07 1.05 14.43
N VAL A 384 2.37 2.34 14.59
CA VAL A 384 2.96 2.89 15.83
C VAL A 384 2.01 2.69 17.02
N LEU A 385 0.73 2.99 16.85
CA LEU A 385 -0.28 2.85 17.91
C LEU A 385 -0.47 1.39 18.34
N MET A 386 -0.43 0.45 17.39
CA MET A 386 -0.50 -0.99 17.67
C MET A 386 0.73 -1.52 18.41
N GLY A 387 1.80 -0.74 18.57
CA GLY A 387 2.95 -1.08 19.42
C GLY A 387 2.57 -1.38 20.88
N LEU A 388 1.50 -0.76 21.41
CA LEU A 388 0.97 -1.07 22.73
C LEU A 388 0.50 -2.53 22.83
N LEU A 389 -0.24 -3.01 21.82
CA LEU A 389 -0.74 -4.38 21.78
C LEU A 389 0.41 -5.38 21.62
N ALA A 390 1.41 -5.03 20.81
CA ALA A 390 2.61 -5.83 20.61
C ALA A 390 3.38 -6.05 21.93
N GLY A 391 3.62 -4.96 22.68
CA GLY A 391 4.27 -5.02 23.99
C GLY A 391 3.45 -5.81 25.01
N TYR A 392 2.12 -5.68 24.99
CA TYR A 392 1.21 -6.38 25.88
C TYR A 392 1.19 -7.90 25.65
N THR A 393 1.03 -8.34 24.39
CA THR A 393 0.97 -9.79 24.07
C THR A 393 2.33 -10.46 24.26
N SER A 394 3.41 -9.81 23.85
CA SER A 394 4.78 -10.31 24.04
C SER A 394 5.13 -10.52 25.51
N SER A 395 4.90 -9.51 26.36
CA SER A 395 5.20 -9.60 27.80
C SER A 395 4.32 -10.60 28.55
N ARG A 396 3.05 -10.74 28.15
CA ARG A 396 2.12 -11.70 28.77
C ARG A 396 2.50 -13.14 28.43
N LEU A 397 2.91 -13.40 27.19
CA LEU A 397 3.40 -14.70 26.76
C LEU A 397 4.75 -15.02 27.44
N TYR A 398 5.63 -14.03 27.55
CA TYR A 398 6.91 -14.19 28.25
C TYR A 398 6.72 -14.55 29.74
N LYS A 399 5.74 -13.92 30.39
CA LYS A 399 5.36 -14.24 31.77
C LYS A 399 4.79 -15.66 31.91
N MET A 400 4.05 -16.15 30.91
CA MET A 400 3.57 -17.54 30.86
C MET A 400 4.73 -18.55 30.86
N PHE A 401 5.83 -18.23 30.17
CA PHE A 401 7.04 -19.06 30.15
C PHE A 401 7.95 -18.88 31.38
N LYS A 402 7.46 -18.23 32.45
CA LYS A 402 8.19 -17.95 33.70
C LYS A 402 9.40 -17.02 33.54
N GLY A 403 9.42 -16.20 32.49
CA GLY A 403 10.44 -15.16 32.30
C GLY A 403 10.26 -13.99 33.27
N SER A 404 11.34 -13.55 33.91
CA SER A 404 11.35 -12.43 34.87
C SER A 404 11.85 -11.11 34.26
N GLU A 405 12.68 -11.18 33.22
CA GLU A 405 13.36 -10.03 32.60
C GLU A 405 12.49 -9.28 31.57
N TRP A 406 11.37 -8.71 32.01
CA TRP A 406 10.43 -8.04 31.10
C TRP A 406 11.05 -6.84 30.35
N LYS A 407 12.06 -6.17 30.90
CA LYS A 407 12.72 -5.05 30.20
C LYS A 407 13.48 -5.51 28.95
N LYS A 408 14.11 -6.68 29.03
CA LYS A 408 14.89 -7.26 27.92
C LYS A 408 13.97 -7.67 26.78
N ILE A 409 12.85 -8.32 27.08
CA ILE A 409 11.87 -8.74 26.05
C ILE A 409 11.24 -7.53 25.36
N THR A 410 10.90 -6.48 26.12
CA THR A 410 10.37 -5.23 25.56
C THR A 410 11.37 -4.56 24.63
N LEU A 411 12.65 -4.52 25.00
CA LEU A 411 13.70 -3.98 24.15
C LEU A 411 13.85 -4.78 22.85
N GLN A 412 13.85 -6.12 22.94
CA GLN A 412 13.92 -6.97 21.76
C GLN A 412 12.69 -6.79 20.85
N THR A 413 11.48 -6.70 21.39
CA THR A 413 10.26 -6.45 20.61
C THR A 413 10.28 -5.09 19.91
N ALA A 414 10.81 -4.06 20.55
CA ALA A 414 10.86 -2.72 19.98
C ALA A 414 11.94 -2.54 18.90
N PHE A 415 13.05 -3.29 18.98
CA PHE A 415 14.22 -3.09 18.12
C PHE A 415 14.47 -4.17 17.06
N LEU A 416 14.08 -5.42 17.29
CA LEU A 416 14.49 -6.52 16.40
C LEU A 416 13.94 -6.36 14.98
N PHE A 417 12.62 -6.40 14.79
CA PHE A 417 12.03 -6.28 13.46
C PHE A 417 12.09 -4.86 12.89
N PRO A 418 11.74 -3.80 13.64
CA PRO A 418 11.81 -2.44 13.11
C PRO A 418 13.25 -2.03 12.79
N GLY A 419 14.22 -2.48 13.58
CA GLY A 419 15.64 -2.20 13.34
C GLY A 419 16.18 -2.91 12.10
N VAL A 420 15.86 -4.19 11.90
CA VAL A 420 16.24 -4.91 10.67
C VAL A 420 15.61 -4.25 9.44
N ALA A 421 14.32 -3.91 9.50
CA ALA A 421 13.64 -3.22 8.42
C ALA A 421 14.26 -1.83 8.12
N PHE A 422 14.61 -1.07 9.17
CA PHE A 422 15.25 0.23 9.03
C PHE A 422 16.66 0.13 8.41
N VAL A 423 17.44 -0.88 8.78
CA VAL A 423 18.78 -1.12 8.19
C VAL A 423 18.66 -1.45 6.70
N ILE A 424 17.74 -2.35 6.32
CA ILE A 424 17.48 -2.69 4.92
C ILE A 424 17.03 -1.44 4.16
N PHE A 425 16.08 -0.69 4.72
CA PHE A 425 15.58 0.55 4.14
C PHE A 425 16.69 1.59 3.96
N PHE A 426 17.58 1.75 4.94
CA PHE A 426 18.71 2.67 4.88
C PHE A 426 19.68 2.32 3.75
N ILE A 427 20.04 1.04 3.61
CA ILE A 427 20.93 0.56 2.54
C ILE A 427 20.28 0.79 1.17
N LEU A 428 19.01 0.40 1.00
CA LEU A 428 18.28 0.62 -0.26
C LEU A 428 18.16 2.12 -0.58
N ASN A 429 17.85 2.96 0.41
CA ASN A 429 17.77 4.40 0.22
C ASN A 429 19.11 5.01 -0.19
N ALA A 430 20.23 4.51 0.36
CA ALA A 430 21.57 4.95 -0.04
C ALA A 430 21.89 4.59 -1.50
N LEU A 431 21.48 3.41 -1.98
CA LEU A 431 21.63 3.02 -3.38
C LEU A 431 20.77 3.89 -4.31
N ILE A 432 19.50 4.12 -3.96
CA ILE A 432 18.58 4.97 -4.72
C ILE A 432 19.08 6.42 -4.78
N TRP A 433 19.71 6.90 -3.70
CA TRP A 433 20.32 8.23 -3.65
C TRP A 433 21.55 8.34 -4.57
N GLY A 434 22.35 7.28 -4.70
CA GLY A 434 23.46 7.19 -5.65
C GLY A 434 23.02 7.37 -7.10
N GLU A 435 21.87 6.81 -7.47
CA GLU A 435 21.25 6.93 -8.80
C GLU A 435 20.48 8.25 -9.01
N LYS A 436 20.48 9.18 -8.04
CA LYS A 436 19.75 10.46 -8.08
C LYS A 436 18.25 10.30 -8.40
N SER A 437 17.66 9.18 -7.98
CA SER A 437 16.25 8.90 -8.20
C SER A 437 15.37 9.73 -7.26
N SER A 438 14.18 10.14 -7.71
CA SER A 438 13.20 10.88 -6.89
C SER A 438 12.60 10.03 -5.77
N GLY A 439 12.72 8.70 -5.89
CA GLY A 439 12.31 7.74 -4.86
C GLY A 439 13.20 7.77 -3.61
N ALA A 440 14.34 8.47 -3.66
CA ALA A 440 15.18 8.69 -2.50
C ALA A 440 14.43 9.51 -1.46
N VAL A 441 14.29 8.93 -0.26
CA VAL A 441 13.66 9.56 0.88
C VAL A 441 14.64 10.57 1.47
N PRO A 442 14.23 11.86 1.61
CA PRO A 442 15.13 12.91 2.06
C PRO A 442 15.56 12.71 3.51
N PHE A 443 16.72 13.25 3.88
CA PHE A 443 17.27 13.11 5.23
C PHE A 443 16.29 13.60 6.32
N THR A 444 15.52 14.65 6.06
CA THR A 444 14.52 15.20 6.99
C THR A 444 13.44 14.18 7.34
N THR A 445 12.90 13.43 6.37
CA THR A 445 11.87 12.43 6.65
C THR A 445 12.45 11.16 7.25
N MET A 446 13.70 10.80 6.92
CA MET A 446 14.40 9.73 7.65
C MET A 446 14.54 10.07 9.13
N PHE A 447 14.94 11.32 9.45
CA PHE A 447 15.01 11.79 10.82
C PHE A 447 13.63 11.80 11.50
N ALA A 448 12.58 12.22 10.80
CA ALA A 448 11.20 12.17 11.31
C ALA A 448 10.73 10.73 11.61
N LEU A 449 11.07 9.76 10.76
CA LEU A 449 10.76 8.34 11.00
C LEU A 449 11.50 7.80 12.23
N VAL A 450 12.76 8.17 12.42
CA VAL A 450 13.53 7.82 13.63
C VAL A 450 12.89 8.44 14.87
N LEU A 451 12.50 9.72 14.83
CA LEU A 451 11.79 10.35 15.94
C LEU A 451 10.44 9.70 16.24
N LEU A 452 9.69 9.30 15.22
CA LEU A 452 8.41 8.60 15.38
C LEU A 452 8.61 7.18 15.96
N TRP A 453 9.68 6.48 15.56
CA TRP A 453 10.03 5.17 16.10
C TRP A 453 10.51 5.25 17.56
N PHE A 454 11.55 6.04 17.85
CA PHE A 454 12.12 6.14 19.21
C PHE A 454 11.25 6.98 20.16
N GLY A 455 10.58 8.01 19.66
CA GLY A 455 9.81 8.96 20.47
C GLY A 455 8.40 8.49 20.81
N ILE A 456 7.76 7.69 19.94
CA ILE A 456 6.37 7.24 20.16
C ILE A 456 6.29 5.72 20.27
N SER A 457 6.79 4.99 19.26
CA SER A 457 6.62 3.52 19.21
C SER A 457 7.31 2.81 20.38
N VAL A 458 8.59 3.12 20.66
CA VAL A 458 9.33 2.49 21.77
C VAL A 458 8.63 2.71 23.12
N PRO A 459 8.28 3.95 23.55
CA PRO A 459 7.52 4.16 24.79
C PRO A 459 6.18 3.43 24.83
N LEU A 460 5.43 3.38 23.73
CA LEU A 460 4.15 2.65 23.66
C LEU A 460 4.34 1.15 23.90
N VAL A 461 5.38 0.55 23.33
CA VAL A 461 5.72 -0.87 23.56
C VAL A 461 6.07 -1.09 25.04
N PHE A 462 6.81 -0.16 25.66
CA PHE A 462 7.10 -0.22 27.10
C PHE A 462 5.85 -0.14 27.97
N VAL A 463 4.92 0.78 27.66
CA VAL A 463 3.64 0.88 28.37
C VAL A 463 2.83 -0.40 28.20
N GLY A 464 2.74 -0.93 26.98
CA GLY A 464 2.07 -2.19 26.67
C GLY A 464 2.64 -3.35 27.46
N SER A 465 3.98 -3.48 27.48
CA SER A 465 4.66 -4.52 28.23
C SER A 465 4.50 -4.40 29.74
N TYR A 466 4.50 -3.18 30.28
CA TYR A 466 4.23 -2.95 31.70
C TYR A 466 2.81 -3.40 32.09
N LEU A 467 1.81 -3.07 31.27
CA LEU A 467 0.43 -3.51 31.47
C LEU A 467 0.27 -5.04 31.35
N GLY A 468 0.97 -5.65 30.40
CA GLY A 468 0.95 -7.10 30.21
C GLY A 468 1.59 -7.84 31.38
N PHE A 469 2.72 -7.36 31.89
CA PHE A 469 3.43 -7.97 33.01
C PHE A 469 2.70 -7.80 34.35
N LYS A 470 1.89 -6.73 34.51
CA LYS A 470 1.07 -6.52 35.71
C LYS A 470 -0.10 -7.51 35.81
N LYS A 471 -0.62 -8.00 34.68
CA LYS A 471 -1.69 -9.00 34.68
C LYS A 471 -1.18 -10.37 35.15
N PRO A 472 -2.05 -11.21 35.75
CA PRO A 472 -1.66 -12.57 36.14
C PRO A 472 -1.16 -13.36 34.93
N ALA A 473 -0.19 -14.25 35.18
CA ALA A 473 0.29 -15.17 34.16
C ALA A 473 -0.88 -16.05 33.69
N MET A 474 -0.90 -16.41 32.41
CA MET A 474 -1.84 -17.42 31.94
C MET A 474 -1.40 -18.77 32.51
N GLU A 475 -2.25 -19.42 33.29
CA GLU A 475 -1.96 -20.74 33.83
C GLU A 475 -2.22 -21.79 32.74
N PRO A 476 -1.25 -22.65 32.41
CA PRO A 476 -1.49 -23.73 31.48
C PRO A 476 -2.52 -24.70 32.08
N PRO A 477 -3.40 -25.30 31.25
CA PRO A 477 -4.46 -26.17 31.74
C PRO A 477 -3.93 -27.45 32.41
N VAL A 478 -2.68 -27.84 32.11
CA VAL A 478 -2.03 -29.03 32.63
C VAL A 478 -0.65 -28.69 33.18
N LYS A 479 -0.27 -29.32 34.29
CA LYS A 479 1.10 -29.24 34.83
C LYS A 479 2.06 -30.04 33.97
N THR A 480 3.23 -29.47 33.70
CA THR A 480 4.25 -30.15 32.90
C THR A 480 5.03 -31.19 33.69
N ASN A 481 5.43 -32.27 33.02
CA ASN A 481 6.30 -33.30 33.56
C ASN A 481 7.73 -32.76 33.77
N LYS A 482 8.42 -33.26 34.80
CA LYS A 482 9.79 -32.82 35.12
C LYS A 482 10.81 -33.23 34.06
N ILE A 483 10.65 -34.44 33.51
CA ILE A 483 11.55 -35.01 32.52
C ILE A 483 10.86 -34.91 31.16
N PRO A 484 11.50 -34.31 30.13
CA PRO A 484 10.95 -34.30 28.78
C PRO A 484 10.93 -35.71 28.20
N ARG A 485 9.82 -36.09 27.57
CA ARG A 485 9.76 -37.33 26.79
C ARG A 485 10.65 -37.23 25.55
N GLN A 486 11.20 -38.37 25.14
CA GLN A 486 11.94 -38.48 23.87
C GLN A 486 10.94 -38.48 22.70
N ILE A 487 11.18 -37.62 21.71
CA ILE A 487 10.37 -37.53 20.50
C ILE A 487 10.70 -38.74 19.61
N PRO A 488 9.71 -39.52 19.14
CA PRO A 488 9.95 -40.65 18.24
C PRO A 488 10.46 -40.16 16.87
N GLU A 489 11.11 -41.05 16.11
CA GLU A 489 11.55 -40.76 14.75
C GLU A 489 10.35 -40.42 13.86
N GLN A 490 10.35 -39.21 13.30
CA GLN A 490 9.27 -38.69 12.47
C GLN A 490 9.39 -39.22 11.04
N ALA A 491 8.25 -39.49 10.41
CA ALA A 491 8.21 -39.84 9.00
C ALA A 491 8.69 -38.67 8.12
N TRP A 492 9.18 -38.96 6.91
CA TRP A 492 9.77 -37.97 6.00
C TRP A 492 8.86 -36.76 5.68
N TYR A 493 7.54 -36.96 5.65
CA TYR A 493 6.54 -35.93 5.38
C TYR A 493 6.19 -35.07 6.61
N MET A 494 6.70 -35.42 7.80
CA MET A 494 6.58 -34.61 9.02
C MET A 494 7.84 -33.76 9.28
N ASN A 495 8.77 -33.73 8.32
CA ASN A 495 9.90 -32.82 8.40
C ASN A 495 9.42 -31.36 8.42
N PRO A 496 9.92 -30.50 9.32
CA PRO A 496 9.45 -29.12 9.48
C PRO A 496 9.42 -28.33 8.15
N ILE A 497 10.44 -28.48 7.31
CA ILE A 497 10.53 -27.78 6.00
C ILE A 497 9.35 -28.17 5.08
N PHE A 498 9.00 -29.46 5.05
CA PHE A 498 7.93 -29.96 4.21
C PHE A 498 6.55 -29.52 4.74
N THR A 499 6.37 -29.56 6.06
CA THR A 499 5.15 -29.09 6.73
C THR A 499 4.94 -27.57 6.52
N ILE A 500 6.02 -26.77 6.56
CA ILE A 500 5.97 -25.33 6.27
C ILE A 500 5.51 -25.09 4.81
N LEU A 501 6.08 -25.83 3.85
CA LEU A 501 5.77 -25.64 2.43
C LEU A 501 4.32 -26.02 2.09
N ILE A 502 3.83 -27.14 2.62
CA ILE A 502 2.44 -27.57 2.42
C ILE A 502 1.47 -26.65 3.18
N GLY A 503 1.81 -26.26 4.41
CA GLY A 503 1.00 -25.34 5.21
C GLY A 503 0.79 -23.99 4.54
N GLY A 504 1.80 -23.48 3.82
CA GLY A 504 1.75 -22.20 3.12
C GLY A 504 1.06 -22.23 1.75
N ILE A 505 0.92 -23.40 1.10
CA ILE A 505 0.40 -23.48 -0.27
C ILE A 505 -1.11 -23.18 -0.34
N LEU A 506 -1.85 -23.58 0.69
CA LEU A 506 -3.30 -23.42 0.74
C LEU A 506 -3.74 -21.96 1.01
N PRO A 507 -3.17 -21.22 2.00
CA PRO A 507 -3.46 -19.79 2.17
C PRO A 507 -2.98 -18.98 0.96
N PHE A 508 -1.87 -19.37 0.34
CA PHE A 508 -1.41 -18.74 -0.89
C PHE A 508 -2.41 -18.93 -2.03
N GLY A 509 -2.93 -20.15 -2.23
CA GLY A 509 -3.96 -20.42 -3.22
C GLY A 509 -5.24 -19.59 -3.03
N ALA A 510 -5.63 -19.32 -1.77
CA ALA A 510 -6.80 -18.50 -1.46
C ALA A 510 -6.64 -17.01 -1.78
N VAL A 511 -5.40 -16.50 -1.84
CA VAL A 511 -5.12 -15.05 -2.02
C VAL A 511 -4.38 -14.75 -3.34
N PHE A 512 -3.90 -15.77 -4.06
CA PHE A 512 -3.02 -15.61 -5.23
C PHE A 512 -3.54 -14.62 -6.29
N ILE A 513 -4.83 -14.71 -6.64
CA ILE A 513 -5.40 -13.84 -7.69
C ILE A 513 -5.41 -12.37 -7.23
N GLU A 514 -5.83 -12.08 -6.01
CA GLU A 514 -5.80 -10.70 -5.49
C GLU A 514 -4.37 -10.19 -5.32
N LEU A 515 -3.44 -11.05 -4.87
CA LEU A 515 -2.03 -10.69 -4.79
C LEU A 515 -1.47 -10.33 -6.17
N PHE A 516 -1.84 -11.07 -7.22
CA PHE A 516 -1.46 -10.78 -8.59
C PHE A 516 -1.99 -9.41 -9.05
N PHE A 517 -3.25 -9.07 -8.75
CA PHE A 517 -3.80 -7.76 -9.10
C PHE A 517 -3.15 -6.61 -8.32
N ILE A 518 -2.86 -6.80 -7.04
CA ILE A 518 -2.14 -5.82 -6.22
C ILE A 518 -0.75 -5.58 -6.79
N LEU A 519 0.01 -6.64 -7.07
CA LEU A 519 1.36 -6.53 -7.64
C LEU A 519 1.34 -5.88 -9.03
N THR A 520 0.40 -6.28 -9.89
CA THR A 520 0.22 -5.70 -11.22
C THR A 520 -0.13 -4.22 -11.13
N SER A 521 -1.00 -3.83 -10.19
CA SER A 521 -1.37 -2.42 -9.98
C SER A 521 -0.19 -1.58 -9.48
N ILE A 522 0.63 -2.14 -8.57
CA ILE A 522 1.86 -1.49 -8.10
C ILE A 522 2.85 -1.31 -9.26
N TRP A 523 3.03 -2.33 -10.10
CA TRP A 523 4.00 -2.35 -11.21
C TRP A 523 3.58 -1.48 -12.40
N LEU A 524 2.28 -1.45 -12.72
CA LEU A 524 1.71 -0.61 -13.78
C LEU A 524 1.36 0.81 -13.29
N HIS A 525 1.58 1.11 -12.01
CA HIS A 525 1.23 2.37 -11.36
C HIS A 525 -0.25 2.76 -11.53
N GLN A 526 -1.13 1.76 -11.58
CA GLN A 526 -2.58 1.95 -11.66
C GLN A 526 -3.20 2.02 -10.26
N PHE A 527 -4.34 2.69 -10.14
CA PHE A 527 -5.07 2.76 -8.88
C PHE A 527 -5.85 1.47 -8.66
N TYR A 528 -5.44 0.68 -7.65
CA TYR A 528 -6.25 -0.42 -7.15
C TYR A 528 -7.26 0.13 -6.15
N TYR A 529 -8.55 0.14 -6.52
CA TYR A 529 -9.63 0.71 -5.69
C TYR A 529 -10.75 -0.30 -5.49
N ILE A 530 -10.38 -1.44 -4.90
CA ILE A 530 -11.33 -2.50 -4.62
C ILE A 530 -11.12 -2.98 -3.18
N PHE A 531 -11.24 -2.04 -2.23
CA PHE A 531 -11.03 -2.32 -0.81
C PHE A 531 -12.08 -3.29 -0.24
N GLY A 532 -13.29 -3.33 -0.81
CA GLY A 532 -14.34 -4.27 -0.43
C GLY A 532 -13.97 -5.73 -0.70
N PHE A 533 -13.54 -6.06 -1.92
CA PHE A 533 -13.09 -7.42 -2.24
C PHE A 533 -11.81 -7.79 -1.47
N LEU A 534 -10.88 -6.84 -1.32
CA LEU A 534 -9.68 -7.06 -0.51
C LEU A 534 -10.00 -7.41 0.95
N PHE A 535 -10.99 -6.74 1.56
CA PHE A 535 -11.44 -7.04 2.92
C PHE A 535 -12.05 -8.45 3.03
N LEU A 536 -12.89 -8.85 2.08
CA LEU A 536 -13.46 -10.20 2.06
C LEU A 536 -12.37 -11.28 1.94
N VAL A 537 -11.41 -11.07 1.04
CA VAL A 537 -10.27 -11.99 0.86
C VAL A 537 -9.38 -12.01 2.10
N PHE A 538 -9.23 -10.89 2.81
CA PHE A 538 -8.54 -10.85 4.11
C PHE A 538 -9.25 -11.70 5.18
N VAL A 539 -10.59 -11.66 5.26
CA VAL A 539 -11.35 -12.53 6.17
C VAL A 539 -11.18 -14.01 5.81
N ILE A 540 -11.27 -14.34 4.53
CA ILE A 540 -11.01 -15.70 4.01
C ILE A 540 -9.59 -16.16 4.38
N LEU A 541 -8.59 -15.30 4.24
CA LEU A 541 -7.21 -15.59 4.63
C LEU A 541 -7.10 -15.90 6.13
N ILE A 542 -7.78 -15.14 7.00
CA ILE A 542 -7.78 -15.40 8.45
C ILE A 542 -8.35 -16.79 8.76
N ILE A 543 -9.49 -17.14 8.15
CA ILE A 543 -10.16 -18.43 8.37
C ILE A 543 -9.27 -19.57 7.87
N THR A 544 -8.74 -19.47 6.65
CA THR A 544 -7.84 -20.50 6.09
C THR A 544 -6.57 -20.67 6.92
N CYS A 545 -5.94 -19.58 7.35
CA CYS A 545 -4.80 -19.64 8.27
C CYS A 545 -5.18 -20.35 9.57
N ALA A 546 -6.34 -20.04 10.17
CA ALA A 546 -6.79 -20.67 11.40
C ALA A 546 -7.06 -22.18 11.22
N GLU A 547 -7.74 -22.58 10.16
CA GLU A 547 -8.05 -23.99 9.85
C GLU A 547 -6.78 -24.82 9.64
N ILE A 548 -5.84 -24.31 8.84
CA ILE A 548 -4.58 -25.00 8.58
C ILE A 548 -3.73 -25.07 9.85
N THR A 549 -3.74 -24.01 10.67
CA THR A 549 -3.08 -24.01 11.97
C THR A 549 -3.62 -25.15 12.85
N ILE A 550 -4.94 -25.32 12.91
CA ILE A 550 -5.59 -26.39 13.70
C ILE A 550 -5.19 -27.77 13.16
N VAL A 551 -5.26 -27.97 11.84
CA VAL A 551 -4.95 -29.26 11.20
C VAL A 551 -3.49 -29.65 11.38
N LEU A 552 -2.55 -28.72 11.16
CA LEU A 552 -1.13 -28.99 11.32
C LEU A 552 -0.76 -29.23 12.79
N CYS A 553 -1.32 -28.45 13.71
CA CYS A 553 -1.13 -28.66 15.14
C CYS A 553 -1.65 -30.05 15.55
N TYR A 554 -2.82 -30.45 15.06
CA TYR A 554 -3.39 -31.76 15.32
C TYR A 554 -2.49 -32.89 14.80
N PHE A 555 -2.05 -32.83 13.54
CA PHE A 555 -1.17 -33.86 12.97
C PHE A 555 0.17 -33.98 13.71
N GLN A 556 0.75 -32.85 14.15
CA GLN A 556 1.99 -32.83 14.92
C GLN A 556 1.81 -33.41 16.33
N LEU A 557 0.71 -33.08 17.02
CA LEU A 557 0.40 -33.68 18.32
C LEU A 557 0.10 -35.17 18.22
N CYS A 558 -0.52 -35.62 17.13
CA CYS A 558 -0.73 -37.04 16.85
C CYS A 558 0.57 -37.79 16.58
N SER A 559 1.62 -37.13 16.08
CA SER A 559 2.94 -37.74 15.85
C SER A 559 3.86 -37.70 17.09
N GLU A 560 3.28 -37.39 18.25
CA GLU A 560 3.95 -37.28 19.54
C GLU A 560 5.04 -36.19 19.64
N ASP A 561 5.02 -35.21 18.73
CA ASP A 561 5.94 -34.07 18.79
C ASP A 561 5.31 -32.91 19.58
N TYR A 562 5.86 -32.62 20.76
CA TYR A 562 5.43 -31.50 21.61
C TYR A 562 6.08 -30.16 21.26
N MET A 563 7.02 -30.10 20.31
CA MET A 563 7.70 -28.86 19.89
C MET A 563 6.86 -28.02 18.91
N TRP A 564 5.54 -28.01 19.12
CA TRP A 564 4.57 -27.34 18.26
C TRP A 564 4.73 -25.82 18.26
N TRP A 565 5.22 -25.18 19.34
CA TRP A 565 5.38 -23.72 19.42
C TRP A 565 6.18 -23.11 18.27
N TRP A 566 7.29 -23.75 17.88
CA TRP A 566 8.15 -23.28 16.80
C TRP A 566 7.61 -23.67 15.43
N CYS A 567 7.12 -24.91 15.28
CA CYS A 567 6.44 -25.30 14.06
C CYS A 567 5.24 -24.40 13.78
N LEU A 568 4.47 -23.98 14.78
CA LEU A 568 3.39 -23.01 14.61
C LEU A 568 3.92 -21.62 14.20
N ALA A 569 5.05 -21.20 14.76
CA ALA A 569 5.69 -19.93 14.38
C ALA A 569 6.27 -19.93 12.96
N TYR A 570 6.67 -21.11 12.44
CA TYR A 570 7.28 -21.26 11.11
C TYR A 570 6.29 -21.76 10.03
N CYS A 571 5.28 -22.57 10.38
CA CYS A 571 4.38 -23.26 9.44
C CYS A 571 3.12 -22.46 9.07
N THR A 572 2.74 -21.43 9.82
CA THR A 572 1.55 -20.61 9.49
C THR A 572 1.91 -19.17 9.19
N SER A 573 1.35 -18.69 8.08
CA SER A 573 1.43 -17.32 7.57
C SER A 573 0.94 -16.32 8.61
N GLY A 574 1.90 -15.71 9.32
CA GLY A 574 1.68 -14.63 10.26
C GLY A 574 1.41 -15.12 11.67
N THR A 575 2.28 -14.67 12.58
CA THR A 575 2.21 -14.66 14.05
C THR A 575 0.95 -13.99 14.65
N CYS A 576 -0.16 -13.97 13.90
CA CYS A 576 -1.41 -13.29 14.18
C CYS A 576 -2.40 -14.15 14.98
N SER A 577 -2.19 -15.46 15.08
CA SER A 577 -2.96 -16.29 16.01
C SER A 577 -2.38 -16.11 17.41
N SER A 578 -3.09 -15.33 18.25
CA SER A 578 -3.06 -15.64 19.69
C SER A 578 -3.34 -17.14 19.79
N PRO A 579 -2.50 -17.96 20.43
CA PRO A 579 -2.74 -19.39 20.52
C PRO A 579 -4.16 -19.53 21.06
N PRO A 580 -5.13 -20.06 20.28
CA PRO A 580 -6.40 -20.44 20.89
C PRO A 580 -5.99 -21.40 21.99
N MET A 581 -6.30 -21.05 23.25
CA MET A 581 -6.16 -22.05 24.29
C MET A 581 -6.91 -23.28 23.78
N PRO A 582 -6.27 -24.47 23.79
CA PRO A 582 -6.94 -25.72 23.45
C PRO A 582 -7.90 -26.12 24.58
N SER A 583 -8.78 -25.20 24.99
CA SER A 583 -9.95 -25.47 25.82
C SER A 583 -11.15 -25.94 24.97
N LEU A 584 -10.95 -26.11 23.66
CA LEU A 584 -11.93 -26.57 22.67
C LEU A 584 -11.44 -27.80 21.87
N CYS A 585 -10.35 -28.43 22.30
CA CYS A 585 -9.98 -29.77 21.88
C CYS A 585 -10.39 -30.77 22.95
#